data_AF-A0A948PZP1-F1
#
_entry.id   AF-A0A948PZP1-F1
#
_cell.length_a   1.000
_cell.length_b   1.000
_cell.length_c   1.000
_cell.angle_alpha   90.00
_cell.angle_beta   90.00
_cell.angle_gamma   90.00
#
_symmetry.space_group_name_H-M   'P 1'
#
loop_
_entity.id
_entity.type
_entity.pdbx_description
1 polymer ?
#
loop_
_entity_poly.entity_id
_entity_poly.type
_entity_poly.pdbx_seq_one_letter_code
_entity_poly.pdbx_strand_id
1 'polypeptide(L)'
;MEGRFVGREIIDKPSCPFCGRMVEKPKELTTRMPQEMPIGACDCGAAFACDITGHNLGTAMIEALVFACDGDWDLAWDLLPEEDYLEKQVKHYDLETHLIIHGGVYQGRRIGGTLFFIRLHKDIREVTEAGVQERWQKATPLSNASPADRSGKKALTKRQVEALVKAYDVQPLLDAAEGDKRIIRDLKRLLYSVDNLTRWKAADILGRVCAVIAQRDPGTVSRLLQGFFTSLTDSAASSWGALDAIGEVIGNRPDQFSGYIPQLLQLTRDRALLPDVLRALGRIARSRPELTRKGAFRFIPLLQDPEPLVRTHATVLLAALKARESKDDLLRLKEDATPVTLYRKGALVETSISELAFEALNQI
;
A
#
# COMPACT_ATOMS: atom_id res chain seq x y z
N MET A 1 5.85 -42.52 45.37
CA MET A 1 5.07 -41.36 44.91
C MET A 1 5.21 -41.29 43.40
N GLU A 2 4.31 -41.96 42.69
CA GLU A 2 4.21 -41.86 41.23
C GLU A 2 3.60 -40.50 40.89
N GLY A 3 4.43 -39.59 40.39
CA GLY A 3 3.98 -38.32 39.85
C GLY A 3 3.27 -38.55 38.52
N ARG A 4 1.93 -38.49 38.56
CA ARG A 4 1.06 -38.45 37.37
C ARG A 4 1.45 -37.26 36.49
N PHE A 5 2.25 -37.48 35.46
CA PHE A 5 2.29 -36.58 34.31
C PHE A 5 1.03 -36.84 33.49
N VAL A 6 0.00 -36.03 33.75
CA VAL A 6 -1.17 -35.94 32.87
C VAL A 6 -0.68 -35.32 31.57
N GLY A 7 -0.62 -36.13 30.51
CA GLY A 7 -0.30 -35.65 29.17
C GLY A 7 -1.34 -34.62 28.75
N ARG A 8 -0.99 -33.34 28.78
CA ARG A 8 -1.75 -32.31 28.08
C ARG A 8 -1.64 -32.65 26.60
N GLU A 9 -2.77 -32.95 25.97
CA GLU A 9 -2.84 -33.16 24.55
C GLU A 9 -2.20 -31.95 23.85
N ILE A 10 -1.20 -32.21 23.00
CA ILE A 10 -0.42 -31.17 22.30
C ILE A 10 -1.29 -30.44 21.26
N ILE A 11 -2.50 -30.95 21.03
CA ILE A 11 -3.44 -30.60 19.96
C ILE A 11 -4.86 -30.60 20.54
N ASP A 12 -5.57 -29.49 20.43
CA ASP A 12 -6.98 -29.36 20.84
C ASP A 12 -7.88 -28.96 19.67
N LYS A 13 -9.18 -29.24 19.79
CA LYS A 13 -10.18 -28.64 18.90
C LYS A 13 -10.45 -27.18 19.30
N PRO A 14 -10.60 -26.25 18.33
CA PRO A 14 -10.92 -24.85 18.62
C PRO A 14 -12.26 -24.73 19.35
N SER A 15 -12.25 -24.03 20.49
CA SER A 15 -13.44 -23.76 21.30
C SER A 15 -13.57 -22.28 21.61
N CYS A 16 -14.81 -21.83 21.78
CA CYS A 16 -15.13 -20.45 22.13
C CYS A 16 -14.69 -20.18 23.58
N PRO A 17 -13.82 -19.20 23.84
CA PRO A 17 -13.26 -18.95 25.17
C PRO A 17 -14.27 -18.30 26.15
N PHE A 18 -15.49 -18.02 25.69
CA PHE A 18 -16.58 -17.50 26.52
C PHE A 18 -17.55 -18.58 27.01
N CYS A 19 -17.85 -19.59 26.18
CA CYS A 19 -18.85 -20.61 26.51
C CYS A 19 -18.34 -22.06 26.45
N GLY A 20 -17.11 -22.29 25.97
CA GLY A 20 -16.49 -23.61 25.88
C GLY A 20 -17.00 -24.49 24.73
N ARG A 21 -18.00 -24.06 23.96
CA ARG A 21 -18.50 -24.81 22.80
C ARG A 21 -17.47 -24.82 21.67
N MET A 22 -17.46 -25.88 20.88
CA MET A 22 -16.65 -25.95 19.65
C MET A 22 -17.12 -24.88 18.66
N VAL A 23 -16.17 -24.23 17.99
CA VAL A 23 -16.47 -23.25 16.95
C VAL A 23 -16.30 -23.89 15.57
N GLU A 24 -17.07 -23.42 14.60
CA GLU A 24 -16.88 -23.80 13.21
C GLU A 24 -15.58 -23.21 12.64
N LYS A 25 -15.13 -23.78 11.51
CA LYS A 25 -14.03 -23.21 10.74
C LYS A 25 -14.43 -21.82 10.24
N PRO A 26 -13.55 -20.80 10.36
CA PRO A 26 -13.82 -19.46 9.86
C PRO A 26 -14.22 -19.49 8.38
N LYS A 27 -15.05 -18.54 7.96
CA LYS A 27 -15.55 -18.38 6.58
C LYS A 27 -15.21 -16.98 6.08
N GLU A 28 -15.29 -16.79 4.77
CA GLU A 28 -15.16 -15.46 4.14
C GLU A 28 -16.55 -14.85 3.95
N LEU A 29 -16.71 -13.56 4.24
CA LEU A 29 -17.93 -12.84 3.90
C LEU A 29 -18.07 -12.67 2.39
N THR A 30 -19.31 -12.69 1.90
CA THR A 30 -19.64 -12.61 0.46
C THR A 30 -19.32 -11.24 -0.13
N THR A 31 -19.35 -10.18 0.69
CA THR A 31 -19.04 -8.79 0.33
C THR A 31 -17.53 -8.55 0.28
N ARG A 32 -16.80 -9.29 -0.55
CA ARG A 32 -15.33 -9.24 -0.59
C ARG A 32 -14.79 -7.83 -0.90
N MET A 33 -14.28 -7.13 0.11
CA MET A 33 -13.14 -6.22 -0.08
C MET A 33 -11.83 -7.02 0.07
N PRO A 34 -10.80 -6.77 -0.75
CA PRO A 34 -9.52 -7.43 -0.56
C PRO A 34 -8.86 -6.98 0.75
N GLN A 35 -8.50 -7.95 1.60
CA GLN A 35 -7.85 -7.87 2.94
C GLN A 35 -8.73 -8.22 4.16
N GLU A 36 -10.03 -8.46 4.00
CA GLU A 36 -10.90 -8.91 5.11
C GLU A 36 -10.42 -10.26 5.67
N MET A 37 -10.32 -10.35 7.01
CA MET A 37 -9.90 -11.58 7.68
C MET A 37 -11.03 -12.62 7.66
N PRO A 38 -10.72 -13.93 7.63
CA PRO A 38 -11.73 -14.95 7.85
C PRO A 38 -12.37 -14.76 9.22
N ILE A 39 -13.69 -14.81 9.28
CA ILE A 39 -14.48 -14.55 10.49
C ILE A 39 -15.26 -15.78 10.91
N GLY A 40 -15.83 -15.77 12.11
CA GLY A 40 -16.84 -16.72 12.53
C GLY A 40 -17.70 -16.22 13.67
N ALA A 41 -18.78 -16.96 13.91
CA ALA A 41 -19.71 -16.70 14.99
C ALA A 41 -19.88 -17.96 15.84
N CYS A 42 -20.26 -17.78 17.10
CA CYS A 42 -20.62 -18.81 18.05
C CYS A 42 -22.04 -18.59 18.55
N ASP A 43 -22.80 -19.66 18.77
CA ASP A 43 -24.19 -19.62 19.27
C ASP A 43 -24.37 -18.89 20.61
N CYS A 44 -23.29 -18.68 21.37
CA CYS A 44 -23.39 -17.89 22.58
C CYS A 44 -23.49 -16.38 22.28
N GLY A 45 -23.31 -15.96 21.03
CA GLY A 45 -23.26 -14.56 20.61
C GLY A 45 -21.85 -13.95 20.59
N ALA A 46 -20.81 -14.80 20.56
CA ALA A 46 -19.44 -14.32 20.34
C ALA A 46 -19.11 -14.35 18.85
N ALA A 47 -18.45 -13.30 18.37
CA ALA A 47 -17.90 -13.19 17.03
C ALA A 47 -16.37 -13.29 17.10
N PHE A 48 -15.72 -13.75 16.03
CA PHE A 48 -14.27 -13.82 15.99
C PHE A 48 -13.70 -13.58 14.59
N ALA A 49 -12.46 -13.12 14.55
CA ALA A 49 -11.64 -13.03 13.34
C ALA A 49 -10.38 -13.87 13.47
N CYS A 50 -9.89 -14.41 12.35
CA CYS A 50 -8.73 -15.27 12.28
C CYS A 50 -7.55 -14.56 11.61
N ASP A 51 -6.56 -14.13 12.40
CA ASP A 51 -5.26 -13.74 11.87
C ASP A 51 -4.39 -14.98 11.70
N ILE A 52 -4.20 -15.40 10.44
CA ILE A 52 -3.41 -16.57 10.06
C ILE A 52 -1.93 -16.40 10.45
N THR A 53 -1.44 -15.16 10.57
CA THR A 53 -0.03 -14.86 10.85
C THR A 53 0.29 -14.73 12.34
N GLY A 54 -0.69 -14.35 13.15
CA GLY A 54 -0.53 -13.99 14.57
C GLY A 54 0.15 -12.64 14.82
N HIS A 55 0.40 -11.84 13.78
CA HIS A 55 1.11 -10.56 13.89
C HIS A 55 0.22 -9.34 13.68
N ASN A 56 -1.01 -9.51 13.17
CA ASN A 56 -1.95 -8.44 12.84
C ASN A 56 -3.14 -8.40 13.81
N LEU A 57 -2.88 -8.60 15.11
CA LEU A 57 -3.92 -8.73 16.13
C LEU A 57 -4.81 -7.49 16.25
N GLY A 58 -4.28 -6.28 16.03
CA GLY A 58 -5.08 -5.06 16.04
C GLY A 58 -6.12 -5.03 14.91
N THR A 59 -5.76 -5.51 13.72
CA THR A 59 -6.71 -5.66 12.61
C THR A 59 -7.71 -6.77 12.91
N ALA A 60 -7.27 -7.90 13.48
CA ALA A 60 -8.18 -8.98 13.86
C ALA A 60 -9.22 -8.54 14.91
N MET A 61 -8.80 -7.71 15.86
CA MET A 61 -9.68 -7.11 16.86
C MET A 61 -10.74 -6.23 16.18
N ILE A 62 -10.34 -5.31 15.30
CA ILE A 62 -11.27 -4.42 14.59
C ILE A 62 -12.24 -5.22 13.73
N GLU A 63 -11.75 -6.18 12.95
CA GLU A 63 -12.59 -7.03 12.09
C GLU A 63 -13.61 -7.85 12.92
N ALA A 64 -13.17 -8.42 14.04
CA ALA A 64 -14.06 -9.15 14.94
C ALA A 64 -15.11 -8.25 15.59
N LEU A 65 -14.74 -7.01 15.94
CA LEU A 65 -15.62 -6.03 16.58
C LEU A 65 -16.66 -5.49 15.60
N VAL A 66 -16.22 -5.08 14.41
CA VAL A 66 -17.12 -4.64 13.32
C VAL A 66 -18.05 -5.77 12.91
N PHE A 67 -17.54 -7.00 12.79
CA PHE A 67 -18.39 -8.13 12.51
C PHE A 67 -19.39 -8.40 13.64
N ALA A 68 -18.99 -8.26 14.91
CA ALA A 68 -19.91 -8.36 16.05
C ALA A 68 -21.01 -7.29 16.01
N CYS A 69 -20.70 -6.12 15.43
CA CYS A 69 -21.64 -5.01 15.25
C CYS A 69 -22.44 -5.08 13.93
N ASP A 70 -22.60 -6.28 13.35
CA ASP A 70 -23.28 -6.48 12.06
C ASP A 70 -22.72 -5.60 10.91
N GLY A 71 -21.41 -5.34 10.92
CA GLY A 71 -20.75 -4.50 9.93
C GLY A 71 -20.95 -2.99 10.11
N ASP A 72 -21.58 -2.57 11.20
CA ASP A 72 -21.70 -1.16 11.56
C ASP A 72 -20.38 -0.66 12.16
N TRP A 73 -19.67 0.14 11.37
CA TRP A 73 -18.38 0.72 11.76
C TRP A 73 -18.53 1.82 12.79
N ASP A 74 -19.58 2.63 12.70
CA ASP A 74 -19.79 3.76 13.59
C ASP A 74 -20.11 3.24 15.00
N LEU A 75 -21.00 2.25 15.08
CA LEU A 75 -21.27 1.55 16.33
C LEU A 75 -19.98 0.94 16.92
N ALA A 76 -19.20 0.21 16.12
CA ALA A 76 -17.99 -0.46 16.59
C ALA A 76 -16.94 0.52 17.16
N TRP A 77 -16.84 1.75 16.64
CA TRP A 77 -15.91 2.77 17.14
C TRP A 77 -16.36 3.44 18.43
N ASP A 78 -17.66 3.45 18.70
CA ASP A 78 -18.23 4.04 19.92
C ASP A 78 -18.21 3.08 21.12
N LEU A 79 -17.94 1.78 20.90
CA LEU A 79 -17.89 0.79 21.97
C LEU A 79 -16.56 0.79 22.73
N LEU A 80 -16.64 0.65 24.05
CA LEU A 80 -15.50 0.58 24.95
C LEU A 80 -15.22 -0.87 25.42
N PRO A 81 -13.94 -1.31 25.42
CA PRO A 81 -13.58 -2.62 25.95
C PRO A 81 -13.87 -2.72 27.45
N GLU A 82 -14.29 -3.90 27.90
CA GLU A 82 -14.73 -4.23 29.27
C GLU A 82 -16.03 -3.55 29.74
N GLU A 83 -16.48 -2.49 29.07
CA GLU A 83 -17.76 -1.81 29.34
C GLU A 83 -18.87 -2.31 28.40
N ASP A 84 -18.60 -2.31 27.10
CA ASP A 84 -19.57 -2.66 26.04
C ASP A 84 -19.30 -4.04 25.43
N TYR A 85 -18.06 -4.51 25.49
CA TYR A 85 -17.68 -5.82 24.97
C TYR A 85 -16.49 -6.43 25.73
N LEU A 86 -16.39 -7.75 25.66
CA LEU A 86 -15.26 -8.52 26.17
C LEU A 86 -14.43 -9.08 25.02
N GLU A 87 -13.11 -9.14 25.21
CA GLU A 87 -12.19 -9.70 24.24
C GLU A 87 -11.40 -10.89 24.78
N LYS A 88 -11.14 -11.89 23.93
CA LYS A 88 -10.29 -13.05 24.27
C LYS A 88 -9.53 -13.55 23.04
N GLN A 89 -8.34 -14.11 23.26
CA GLN A 89 -7.49 -14.64 22.19
C GLN A 89 -7.27 -16.14 22.37
N VAL A 90 -7.36 -16.88 21.27
CA VAL A 90 -6.94 -18.29 21.19
C VAL A 90 -5.78 -18.37 20.20
N LYS A 91 -4.58 -18.60 20.73
CA LYS A 91 -3.32 -18.63 19.95
C LYS A 91 -3.03 -20.02 19.40
N HIS A 92 -2.09 -20.07 18.47
CA HIS A 92 -1.62 -21.30 17.81
C HIS A 92 -2.71 -22.08 17.08
N TYR A 93 -3.64 -21.36 16.47
CA TYR A 93 -4.66 -21.92 15.61
C TYR A 93 -4.10 -22.22 14.21
N ASP A 94 -4.31 -23.44 13.72
CA ASP A 94 -4.00 -23.83 12.35
C ASP A 94 -5.27 -23.81 11.50
N LEU A 95 -5.30 -22.91 10.52
CA LEU A 95 -6.45 -22.75 9.62
C LEU A 95 -6.64 -23.96 8.70
N GLU A 96 -5.56 -24.65 8.33
CA GLU A 96 -5.63 -25.79 7.41
C GLU A 96 -6.39 -26.95 8.07
N THR A 97 -5.92 -27.39 9.22
CA THR A 97 -6.44 -28.55 9.96
C THR A 97 -7.59 -28.21 10.92
N HIS A 98 -7.83 -26.93 11.18
CA HIS A 98 -8.82 -26.46 12.15
C HIS A 98 -8.55 -27.00 13.57
N LEU A 99 -7.31 -26.82 14.05
CA LEU A 99 -6.82 -27.31 15.34
C LEU A 99 -6.03 -26.23 16.08
N ILE A 100 -5.96 -26.34 17.41
CA ILE A 100 -5.08 -25.55 18.27
C ILE A 100 -3.84 -26.38 18.59
N ILE A 101 -2.66 -25.88 18.20
CA ILE A 101 -1.38 -26.58 18.37
C ILE A 101 -0.53 -25.86 19.41
N HIS A 102 -0.63 -26.27 20.69
CA HIS A 102 0.08 -25.59 21.79
C HIS A 102 1.61 -25.57 21.63
N GLY A 103 2.17 -26.53 20.89
CA GLY A 103 3.60 -26.58 20.57
C GLY A 103 4.08 -25.52 19.57
N GLY A 104 3.17 -24.77 18.93
CA GLY A 104 3.49 -23.71 17.97
C GLY A 104 4.14 -24.18 16.65
N VAL A 105 4.34 -25.50 16.49
CA VAL A 105 4.89 -26.14 15.29
C VAL A 105 4.10 -27.41 15.02
N TYR A 106 3.63 -27.58 13.78
CA TYR A 106 2.91 -28.78 13.34
C TYR A 106 3.34 -29.16 11.93
N GLN A 107 3.73 -30.42 11.73
CA GLN A 107 4.16 -30.94 10.42
C GLN A 107 5.22 -30.08 9.72
N GLY A 108 6.21 -29.56 10.48
CA GLY A 108 7.29 -28.72 9.94
C GLY A 108 6.90 -27.27 9.63
N ARG A 109 5.64 -26.87 9.82
CA ARG A 109 5.16 -25.50 9.69
C ARG A 109 5.07 -24.84 11.06
N ARG A 110 5.45 -23.56 11.16
CA ARG A 110 5.21 -22.75 12.38
C ARG A 110 3.76 -22.31 12.40
N ILE A 111 3.06 -22.61 13.50
CA ILE A 111 1.65 -22.27 13.71
C ILE A 111 1.57 -20.99 14.55
N GLY A 112 1.40 -19.86 13.86
CA GLY A 112 1.25 -18.54 14.47
C GLY A 112 -0.19 -18.04 14.55
N GLY A 113 -1.14 -18.75 13.92
CA GLY A 113 -2.52 -18.25 13.77
C GLY A 113 -3.18 -17.95 15.12
N THR A 114 -4.00 -16.91 15.15
CA THR A 114 -4.73 -16.48 16.34
C THR A 114 -6.18 -16.20 15.99
N LEU A 115 -7.11 -16.79 16.75
CA LEU A 115 -8.51 -16.43 16.74
C LEU A 115 -8.74 -15.34 17.78
N PHE A 116 -9.20 -14.18 17.34
CA PHE A 116 -9.53 -13.04 18.20
C PHE A 116 -11.04 -12.98 18.38
N PHE A 117 -11.53 -13.21 19.59
CA PHE A 117 -12.95 -13.26 19.91
C PHE A 117 -13.40 -11.96 20.57
N ILE A 118 -14.56 -11.47 20.14
CA ILE A 118 -15.32 -10.36 20.72
C ILE A 118 -16.69 -10.89 21.17
N ARG A 119 -17.13 -10.45 22.34
CA ARG A 119 -18.48 -10.72 22.85
C ARG A 119 -19.08 -9.41 23.35
N LEU A 120 -20.10 -8.93 22.64
CA LEU A 120 -20.84 -7.74 23.05
C LEU A 120 -21.68 -8.03 24.32
N HIS A 121 -21.87 -7.00 25.13
CA HIS A 121 -22.83 -6.99 26.22
C HIS A 121 -24.26 -7.14 25.69
N LYS A 122 -25.16 -7.55 26.60
CA LYS A 122 -26.48 -8.05 26.24
C LYS A 122 -27.29 -7.04 25.42
N ASP A 123 -27.27 -5.78 25.82
CA ASP A 123 -28.12 -4.73 25.24
C ASP A 123 -27.76 -4.43 23.77
N ILE A 124 -26.46 -4.41 23.45
CA ILE A 124 -25.97 -4.22 22.07
C ILE A 124 -26.11 -5.52 21.27
N ARG A 125 -25.95 -6.68 21.92
CA ARG A 125 -26.11 -7.97 21.25
C ARG A 125 -27.53 -8.21 20.77
N GLU A 126 -28.54 -7.82 21.54
CA GLU A 126 -29.96 -8.00 21.18
C GLU A 126 -30.33 -7.35 19.83
N VAL A 127 -29.64 -6.27 19.46
CA VAL A 127 -29.89 -5.56 18.19
C VAL A 127 -28.98 -6.02 17.04
N THR A 128 -27.81 -6.60 17.33
CA THR A 128 -26.82 -7.00 16.31
C THR A 128 -26.89 -8.49 15.94
N GLU A 129 -27.29 -9.36 16.89
CA GLU A 129 -27.16 -10.82 16.77
C GLU A 129 -27.86 -11.41 15.54
N ALA A 130 -29.04 -10.90 15.18
CA ALA A 130 -29.78 -11.36 14.02
C ALA A 130 -29.00 -11.13 12.71
N GLY A 131 -28.43 -9.95 12.52
CA GLY A 131 -27.65 -9.60 11.33
C GLY A 131 -26.32 -10.35 11.26
N VAL A 132 -25.64 -10.51 12.41
CA VAL A 132 -24.42 -11.32 12.51
C VAL A 132 -24.67 -12.76 12.08
N GLN A 133 -25.76 -13.37 12.54
CA GLN A 133 -26.13 -14.75 12.17
C GLN A 133 -26.49 -14.86 10.68
N GLU A 134 -27.22 -13.90 10.14
CA GLU A 134 -27.54 -13.87 8.70
C GLU A 134 -26.27 -13.77 7.84
N ARG A 135 -25.35 -12.86 8.20
CA ARG A 135 -24.04 -12.72 7.54
C ARG A 135 -23.21 -13.98 7.66
N TRP A 136 -23.20 -14.61 8.83
CA TRP A 136 -22.49 -15.86 9.07
C TRP A 136 -23.02 -17.02 8.22
N GLN A 137 -24.35 -17.13 8.05
CA GLN A 137 -24.98 -18.14 7.21
C GLN A 137 -24.70 -17.92 5.73
N LYS A 138 -24.61 -16.66 5.29
CA LYS A 138 -24.24 -16.29 3.91
C LYS A 138 -22.74 -16.37 3.64
N ALA A 139 -21.91 -16.46 4.68
CA ALA A 139 -20.47 -16.55 4.55
C ALA A 139 -20.07 -17.82 3.79
N THR A 140 -19.20 -17.66 2.80
CA THR A 140 -18.74 -18.77 1.97
C THR A 140 -17.59 -19.50 2.66
N PRO A 141 -17.56 -20.85 2.62
CA PRO A 141 -16.42 -21.61 3.10
C PRO A 141 -15.13 -21.07 2.51
N LEU A 142 -14.07 -21.00 3.32
CA LEU A 142 -12.73 -20.69 2.83
C LEU A 142 -12.45 -21.63 1.65
N SER A 143 -12.28 -21.06 0.46
CA SER A 143 -11.95 -21.86 -0.71
C SER A 143 -10.70 -22.66 -0.38
N ASN A 144 -10.72 -23.98 -0.60
CA ASN A 144 -9.52 -24.84 -0.56
C ASN A 144 -8.45 -24.42 -1.60
N ALA A 145 -8.57 -23.25 -2.21
CA ALA A 145 -7.40 -22.51 -2.65
C ALA A 145 -6.55 -22.21 -1.41
N SER A 146 -5.74 -23.19 -1.04
CA SER A 146 -4.48 -22.95 -0.36
C SER A 146 -3.87 -21.69 -1.00
N PRO A 147 -3.25 -20.79 -0.22
CA PRO A 147 -2.36 -19.78 -0.78
C PRO A 147 -1.29 -20.37 -1.72
N ALA A 148 -1.10 -21.70 -1.67
CA ALA A 148 -0.30 -22.53 -2.55
C ALA A 148 -0.80 -22.69 -4.01
N ASP A 149 -2.00 -22.22 -4.38
CA ASP A 149 -2.47 -22.29 -5.79
C ASP A 149 -2.63 -20.91 -6.45
N ARG A 150 -2.12 -19.85 -5.81
CA ARG A 150 -1.71 -18.61 -6.49
C ARG A 150 -0.22 -18.59 -6.82
N SER A 151 0.51 -19.68 -6.55
CA SER A 151 1.92 -19.83 -6.93
C SER A 151 2.06 -20.51 -8.29
N GLY A 152 1.48 -19.91 -9.33
CA GLY A 152 2.00 -20.07 -10.68
C GLY A 152 3.19 -19.12 -10.95
N LYS A 153 3.32 -18.05 -10.17
CA LYS A 153 4.39 -17.06 -10.31
C LYS A 153 5.23 -17.01 -9.03
N LYS A 154 6.48 -17.48 -9.09
CA LYS A 154 7.44 -17.46 -7.97
C LYS A 154 7.48 -16.07 -7.33
N ALA A 155 7.22 -15.99 -6.02
CA ALA A 155 7.47 -14.78 -5.26
C ALA A 155 8.94 -14.39 -5.39
N LEU A 156 9.21 -13.19 -5.87
CA LEU A 156 10.57 -12.75 -6.16
C LEU A 156 11.34 -12.54 -4.85
N THR A 157 12.59 -12.97 -4.81
CA THR A 157 13.48 -12.64 -3.70
C THR A 157 13.95 -11.19 -3.81
N LYS A 158 14.36 -10.59 -2.69
CA LYS A 158 14.94 -9.23 -2.66
C LYS A 158 16.07 -9.03 -3.69
N ARG A 159 16.91 -10.05 -3.88
CA ARG A 159 18.02 -10.03 -4.86
C ARG A 159 17.52 -10.08 -6.29
N GLN A 160 16.48 -10.87 -6.57
CA GLN A 160 15.86 -10.92 -7.90
C GLN A 160 15.15 -9.60 -8.22
N VAL A 161 14.40 -9.03 -7.28
CA VAL A 161 13.78 -7.70 -7.46
C VAL A 161 14.85 -6.66 -7.80
N GLU A 162 15.95 -6.62 -7.05
CA GLU A 162 17.04 -5.68 -7.32
C GLU A 162 17.73 -5.91 -8.67
N ALA A 163 17.96 -7.17 -9.07
CA ALA A 163 18.53 -7.50 -10.37
C ALA A 163 17.60 -7.07 -11.52
N LEU A 164 16.30 -7.34 -11.41
CA LEU A 164 15.29 -6.94 -12.39
C LEU A 164 15.18 -5.41 -12.48
N VAL A 165 15.19 -4.71 -11.34
CA VAL A 165 15.23 -3.24 -11.32
C VAL A 165 16.49 -2.72 -12.00
N LYS A 166 17.68 -3.27 -11.71
CA LYS A 166 18.93 -2.83 -12.36
C LYS A 166 18.92 -3.09 -13.86
N ALA A 167 18.42 -4.24 -14.28
CA ALA A 167 18.25 -4.59 -15.70
C ALA A 167 17.12 -3.81 -16.39
N TYR A 168 16.28 -3.11 -15.62
CA TYR A 168 15.03 -2.48 -16.08
C TYR A 168 14.08 -3.47 -16.77
N ASP A 169 14.06 -4.71 -16.26
CA ASP A 169 13.13 -5.75 -16.69
C ASP A 169 11.82 -5.67 -15.88
N VAL A 170 10.88 -4.91 -16.44
CA VAL A 170 9.66 -4.48 -15.74
C VAL A 170 8.60 -5.60 -15.69
N GLN A 171 8.51 -6.41 -16.75
CA GLN A 171 7.39 -7.35 -16.92
C GLN A 171 7.29 -8.37 -15.78
N PRO A 172 8.39 -9.04 -15.35
CA PRO A 172 8.35 -9.98 -14.24
C PRO A 172 7.93 -9.34 -12.91
N LEU A 173 8.22 -8.03 -12.72
CA LEU A 173 7.84 -7.29 -11.52
C LEU A 173 6.35 -6.94 -11.51
N LEU A 174 5.76 -6.63 -12.67
CA LEU A 174 4.32 -6.42 -12.82
C LEU A 174 3.56 -7.75 -12.63
N ASP A 175 4.08 -8.82 -13.19
CA ASP A 175 3.55 -10.17 -13.03
C ASP A 175 3.52 -10.62 -11.56
N ALA A 176 4.53 -10.23 -10.79
CA ALA A 176 4.60 -10.49 -9.35
C ALA A 176 3.65 -9.59 -8.54
N ALA A 177 3.27 -8.42 -9.06
CA ALA A 177 2.43 -7.45 -8.34
C ALA A 177 1.04 -7.97 -7.99
N GLU A 178 0.53 -8.95 -8.74
CA GLU A 178 -0.78 -9.56 -8.49
C GLU A 178 -0.81 -10.52 -7.29
N GLY A 179 0.35 -11.01 -6.85
CA GLY A 179 0.45 -12.08 -5.85
C GLY A 179 1.47 -11.87 -4.73
N ASP A 180 2.55 -11.13 -4.96
CA ASP A 180 3.60 -10.89 -3.94
C ASP A 180 3.34 -9.60 -3.16
N LYS A 181 2.77 -9.76 -1.96
CA LYS A 181 2.51 -8.66 -1.01
C LYS A 181 3.78 -7.90 -0.59
N ARG A 182 4.99 -8.43 -0.85
CA ARG A 182 6.27 -7.83 -0.46
C ARG A 182 6.88 -6.96 -1.56
N ILE A 183 6.35 -6.99 -2.78
CA ILE A 183 6.97 -6.30 -3.92
C ILE A 183 7.11 -4.79 -3.68
N ILE A 184 6.08 -4.14 -3.11
CA ILE A 184 6.11 -2.72 -2.75
C ILE A 184 7.24 -2.45 -1.76
N ARG A 185 7.37 -3.29 -0.72
CA ARG A 185 8.40 -3.13 0.32
C ARG A 185 9.80 -3.28 -0.27
N ASP A 186 9.99 -4.27 -1.13
CA ASP A 186 11.30 -4.56 -1.71
C ASP A 186 11.72 -3.50 -2.75
N LEU A 187 10.77 -2.91 -3.49
CA LEU A 187 10.98 -1.75 -4.36
C LEU A 187 11.22 -0.46 -3.55
N LYS A 188 10.45 -0.21 -2.48
CA LYS A 188 10.61 0.95 -1.60
C LYS A 188 12.03 1.00 -1.00
N ARG A 189 12.59 -0.16 -0.64
CA ARG A 189 14.00 -0.25 -0.18
C ARG A 189 14.99 0.31 -1.21
N LEU A 190 14.75 0.10 -2.50
CA LEU A 190 15.66 0.51 -3.57
C LEU A 190 15.61 2.02 -3.86
N LEU A 191 14.60 2.73 -3.37
CA LEU A 191 14.54 4.21 -3.42
C LEU A 191 15.68 4.86 -2.61
N TYR A 192 16.26 4.12 -1.68
CA TYR A 192 17.40 4.54 -0.85
C TYR A 192 18.74 4.00 -1.36
N SER A 193 18.80 3.48 -2.58
CA SER A 193 20.07 3.04 -3.18
C SER A 193 21.04 4.20 -3.32
N VAL A 194 22.34 3.95 -3.10
CA VAL A 194 23.39 4.94 -3.36
C VAL A 194 23.50 5.25 -4.86
N ASP A 195 23.25 4.23 -5.71
CA ASP A 195 23.23 4.42 -7.16
C ASP A 195 21.97 5.18 -7.60
N ASN A 196 22.18 6.34 -8.21
CA ASN A 196 21.12 7.24 -8.66
C ASN A 196 20.20 6.56 -9.70
N LEU A 197 20.78 5.86 -10.68
CA LEU A 197 19.99 5.20 -11.73
C LEU A 197 19.11 4.08 -11.15
N THR A 198 19.61 3.33 -10.18
CA THR A 198 18.80 2.31 -9.47
C THR A 198 17.62 2.94 -8.73
N ARG A 199 17.82 4.08 -8.03
CA ARG A 199 16.72 4.79 -7.36
C ARG A 199 15.64 5.20 -8.36
N TRP A 200 16.06 5.73 -9.49
CA TRP A 200 15.20 6.13 -10.59
C TRP A 200 14.37 4.99 -11.17
N LYS A 201 15.03 3.89 -11.51
CA LYS A 201 14.37 2.68 -12.00
C LYS A 201 13.39 2.14 -10.97
N ALA A 202 13.76 2.15 -9.69
CA ALA A 202 12.88 1.70 -8.61
C ALA A 202 11.61 2.55 -8.49
N ALA A 203 11.71 3.88 -8.59
CA ALA A 203 10.55 4.78 -8.55
C ALA A 203 9.59 4.57 -9.74
N ASP A 204 10.12 4.49 -10.97
CA ASP A 204 9.33 4.24 -12.19
C ASP A 204 8.61 2.89 -12.11
N ILE A 205 9.35 1.82 -11.78
CA ILE A 205 8.78 0.48 -11.64
C ILE A 205 7.75 0.42 -10.51
N LEU A 206 8.01 1.09 -9.37
CA LEU A 206 7.07 1.15 -8.27
C LEU A 206 5.76 1.82 -8.69
N GLY A 207 5.82 2.91 -9.46
CA GLY A 207 4.61 3.55 -10.01
C GLY A 207 3.75 2.59 -10.84
N ARG A 208 4.39 1.81 -11.73
CA ARG A 208 3.69 0.82 -12.58
C ARG A 208 3.15 -0.36 -11.76
N VAL A 209 3.91 -0.86 -10.80
CA VAL A 209 3.47 -1.93 -9.88
C VAL A 209 2.28 -1.47 -9.04
N CYS A 210 2.34 -0.26 -8.48
CA CYS A 210 1.22 0.35 -7.77
C CYS A 210 -0.01 0.50 -8.67
N ALA A 211 0.17 0.79 -9.96
CA ALA A 211 -0.95 0.90 -10.89
C ALA A 211 -1.65 -0.44 -11.17
N VAL A 212 -0.95 -1.57 -11.06
CA VAL A 212 -1.54 -2.92 -11.10
C VAL A 212 -2.27 -3.20 -9.78
N ILE A 213 -1.60 -2.96 -8.65
CA ILE A 213 -2.16 -3.23 -7.31
C ILE A 213 -3.42 -2.41 -7.05
N ALA A 214 -3.43 -1.13 -7.42
CA ALA A 214 -4.55 -0.22 -7.20
C ALA A 214 -5.84 -0.60 -7.94
N GLN A 215 -5.78 -1.50 -8.93
CA GLN A 215 -6.99 -2.03 -9.57
C GLN A 215 -7.81 -2.90 -8.61
N ARG A 216 -7.15 -3.52 -7.63
CA ARG A 216 -7.78 -4.40 -6.64
C ARG A 216 -7.76 -3.79 -5.25
N ASP A 217 -6.65 -3.17 -4.86
CA ASP A 217 -6.41 -2.63 -3.52
C ASP A 217 -5.82 -1.21 -3.59
N PRO A 218 -6.64 -0.19 -3.93
CA PRO A 218 -6.20 1.20 -3.94
C PRO A 218 -5.79 1.69 -2.54
N GLY A 219 -6.37 1.12 -1.47
CA GLY A 219 -6.08 1.50 -0.08
C GLY A 219 -4.62 1.29 0.31
N THR A 220 -4.01 0.18 -0.11
CA THR A 220 -2.57 -0.07 0.09
C THR A 220 -1.68 0.96 -0.60
N VAL A 221 -2.06 1.43 -1.79
CA VAL A 221 -1.32 2.47 -2.51
C VAL A 221 -1.52 3.84 -1.87
N SER A 222 -2.72 4.16 -1.39
CA SER A 222 -2.98 5.38 -0.62
C SER A 222 -2.16 5.45 0.67
N ARG A 223 -2.06 4.35 1.42
CA ARG A 223 -1.19 4.26 2.62
C ARG A 223 0.28 4.43 2.27
N LEU A 224 0.73 3.89 1.12
CA LEU A 224 2.09 4.09 0.63
C LEU A 224 2.37 5.57 0.33
N LEU A 225 1.47 6.24 -0.39
CA LEU A 225 1.57 7.67 -0.70
C LEU A 225 1.59 8.52 0.58
N GLN A 226 0.67 8.27 1.51
CA GLN A 226 0.66 8.94 2.82
C GLN A 226 2.00 8.75 3.54
N GLY A 227 2.52 7.53 3.58
CA GLY A 227 3.82 7.24 4.19
C GLY A 227 4.98 8.00 3.53
N PHE A 228 4.95 8.22 2.22
CA PHE A 228 5.94 9.07 1.55
C PHE A 228 5.80 10.54 1.94
N PHE A 229 4.59 11.10 1.94
CA PHE A 229 4.37 12.48 2.38
C PHE A 229 4.78 12.71 3.84
N THR A 230 4.43 11.80 4.74
CA THR A 230 4.86 11.86 6.14
C THR A 230 6.38 11.87 6.26
N SER A 231 7.08 11.03 5.48
CA SER A 231 8.55 11.01 5.48
C SER A 231 9.20 12.28 4.93
N LEU A 232 8.50 13.05 4.09
CA LEU A 232 9.00 14.32 3.55
C LEU A 232 8.89 15.46 4.56
N THR A 233 7.95 15.37 5.49
CA THR A 233 7.76 16.36 6.56
C THR A 233 8.60 16.08 7.80
N ASP A 234 9.15 14.87 7.92
CA ASP A 234 10.03 14.47 9.02
C ASP A 234 11.47 14.83 8.68
N SER A 235 12.01 15.86 9.34
CA SER A 235 13.37 16.35 9.12
C SER A 235 14.47 15.34 9.50
N ALA A 236 14.12 14.28 10.24
CA ALA A 236 15.03 13.18 10.57
C ALA A 236 15.04 12.06 9.52
N ALA A 237 14.10 12.05 8.58
CA ALA A 237 14.00 11.02 7.55
C ALA A 237 14.75 11.43 6.27
N SER A 238 15.51 10.48 5.70
CA SER A 238 16.02 10.64 4.34
C SER A 238 14.85 10.58 3.35
N SER A 239 14.72 11.57 2.47
CA SER A 239 13.64 11.69 1.49
C SER A 239 13.96 11.11 0.10
N TRP A 240 15.10 10.41 -0.03
CA TRP A 240 15.63 9.96 -1.32
C TRP A 240 14.61 9.13 -2.11
N GLY A 241 14.33 9.57 -3.34
CA GLY A 241 13.42 8.89 -4.26
C GLY A 241 11.94 8.93 -3.87
N ALA A 242 11.56 9.53 -2.73
CA ALA A 242 10.17 9.57 -2.28
C ALA A 242 9.30 10.45 -3.20
N LEU A 243 9.77 11.65 -3.54
CA LEU A 243 9.07 12.54 -4.49
C LEU A 243 8.94 11.93 -5.88
N ASP A 244 9.99 11.23 -6.33
CA ASP A 244 9.97 10.52 -7.62
C ASP A 244 8.96 9.38 -7.61
N ALA A 245 8.92 8.59 -6.52
CA ALA A 245 7.91 7.56 -6.34
C ALA A 245 6.49 8.14 -6.29
N ILE A 246 6.26 9.25 -5.59
CA ILE A 246 4.96 9.93 -5.57
C ILE A 246 4.55 10.35 -6.99
N GLY A 247 5.45 10.99 -7.73
CA GLY A 247 5.21 11.44 -9.10
C GLY A 247 4.88 10.27 -10.05
N GLU A 248 5.62 9.17 -9.95
CA GLU A 248 5.39 7.96 -10.75
C GLU A 248 4.08 7.25 -10.36
N VAL A 249 3.77 7.09 -9.07
CA VAL A 249 2.51 6.46 -8.61
C VAL A 249 1.29 7.26 -9.05
N ILE A 250 1.27 8.58 -8.79
CA ILE A 250 0.15 9.44 -9.20
C ILE A 250 0.09 9.51 -10.74
N GLY A 251 1.23 9.63 -11.42
CA GLY A 251 1.30 9.71 -12.87
C GLY A 251 0.80 8.45 -13.58
N ASN A 252 0.93 7.26 -12.98
CA ASN A 252 0.41 6.03 -13.58
C ASN A 252 -1.11 5.86 -13.37
N ARG A 253 -1.71 6.39 -12.29
CA ARG A 253 -3.17 6.38 -12.05
C ARG A 253 -3.70 7.74 -11.56
N PRO A 254 -3.67 8.78 -12.41
CA PRO A 254 -4.00 10.15 -11.99
C PRO A 254 -5.46 10.29 -11.55
N ASP A 255 -6.39 9.54 -12.15
CA ASP A 255 -7.80 9.54 -11.76
C ASP A 255 -8.03 9.13 -10.30
N GLN A 256 -7.25 8.17 -9.80
CA GLN A 256 -7.44 7.61 -8.46
C GLN A 256 -6.70 8.42 -7.39
N PHE A 257 -5.55 9.01 -7.74
CA PHE A 257 -4.64 9.61 -6.75
C PHE A 257 -4.44 11.13 -6.94
N SER A 258 -5.23 11.79 -7.78
CA SER A 258 -5.16 13.25 -7.97
C SER A 258 -5.39 14.06 -6.69
N GLY A 259 -6.10 13.50 -5.70
CA GLY A 259 -6.32 14.12 -4.39
C GLY A 259 -5.04 14.45 -3.62
N TYR A 260 -3.90 13.85 -3.96
CA TYR A 260 -2.59 14.14 -3.37
C TYR A 260 -1.83 15.30 -4.04
N ILE A 261 -2.26 15.75 -5.22
CA ILE A 261 -1.59 16.85 -5.96
C ILE A 261 -1.51 18.16 -5.15
N PRO A 262 -2.56 18.58 -4.41
CA PRO A 262 -2.46 19.77 -3.57
C PRO A 262 -1.36 19.69 -2.50
N GLN A 263 -1.03 18.49 -2.01
CA GLN A 263 0.08 18.29 -1.06
C GLN A 263 1.44 18.47 -1.76
N LEU A 264 1.62 17.93 -2.98
CA LEU A 264 2.81 18.21 -3.78
C LEU A 264 2.99 19.70 -4.07
N LEU A 265 1.91 20.41 -4.41
CA LEU A 265 1.96 21.84 -4.68
C LEU A 265 2.36 22.67 -3.45
N GLN A 266 2.09 22.20 -2.23
CA GLN A 266 2.55 22.87 -1.02
C GLN A 266 4.07 22.76 -0.85
N LEU A 267 4.65 21.63 -1.27
CA LEU A 267 6.09 21.38 -1.18
C LEU A 267 6.92 22.25 -2.13
N THR A 268 6.32 22.92 -3.13
CA THR A 268 7.06 23.85 -4.00
C THR A 268 7.59 25.08 -3.25
N ARG A 269 7.13 25.32 -2.03
CA ARG A 269 7.63 26.40 -1.17
C ARG A 269 9.01 26.09 -0.58
N ASP A 270 9.37 24.80 -0.51
CA ASP A 270 10.69 24.37 -0.05
C ASP A 270 11.68 24.36 -1.23
N ARG A 271 12.69 25.23 -1.18
CA ARG A 271 13.71 25.35 -2.22
C ARG A 271 14.53 24.08 -2.38
N ALA A 272 14.77 23.32 -1.31
CA ALA A 272 15.56 22.09 -1.36
C ALA A 272 14.81 20.97 -2.10
N LEU A 273 13.48 20.94 -1.99
CA LEU A 273 12.63 19.93 -2.62
C LEU A 273 12.15 20.35 -4.02
N LEU A 274 12.19 21.64 -4.34
CA LEU A 274 11.59 22.20 -5.54
C LEU A 274 11.95 21.48 -6.85
N PRO A 275 13.23 21.14 -7.15
CA PRO A 275 13.56 20.41 -8.38
C PRO A 275 12.81 19.07 -8.49
N ASP A 276 12.79 18.31 -7.40
CA ASP A 276 12.18 16.98 -7.35
C ASP A 276 10.64 17.07 -7.39
N VAL A 277 10.05 18.08 -6.75
CA VAL A 277 8.61 18.37 -6.81
C VAL A 277 8.19 18.73 -8.24
N LEU A 278 8.94 19.61 -8.93
CA LEU A 278 8.64 19.99 -10.32
C LEU A 278 8.72 18.79 -11.25
N ARG A 279 9.70 17.91 -11.03
CA ARG A 279 9.84 16.66 -11.78
C ARG A 279 8.67 15.72 -11.54
N ALA A 280 8.23 15.53 -10.28
CA ALA A 280 7.06 14.73 -9.94
C ALA A 280 5.79 15.29 -10.59
N LEU A 281 5.58 16.61 -10.52
CA LEU A 281 4.48 17.29 -11.22
C LEU A 281 4.57 17.09 -12.74
N GLY A 282 5.78 17.14 -13.31
CA GLY A 282 6.01 16.88 -14.73
C GLY A 282 5.63 15.47 -15.15
N ARG A 283 5.89 14.46 -14.29
CA ARG A 283 5.43 13.08 -14.51
C ARG A 283 3.92 12.98 -14.54
N ILE A 284 3.24 13.60 -13.59
CA ILE A 284 1.78 13.62 -13.51
C ILE A 284 1.18 14.35 -14.72
N ALA A 285 1.74 15.51 -15.08
CA ALA A 285 1.27 16.33 -16.20
C ALA A 285 1.40 15.60 -17.54
N ARG A 286 2.43 14.77 -17.76
CA ARG A 286 2.55 13.97 -18.99
C ARG A 286 1.41 12.99 -19.18
N SER A 287 0.91 12.41 -18.10
CA SER A 287 -0.22 11.48 -18.14
C SER A 287 -1.56 12.21 -18.19
N ARG A 288 -1.69 13.31 -17.44
CA ARG A 288 -2.97 14.05 -17.30
C ARG A 288 -2.75 15.56 -17.09
N PRO A 289 -2.49 16.32 -18.18
CA PRO A 289 -2.09 17.73 -18.11
C PRO A 289 -3.11 18.64 -17.41
N GLU A 290 -4.40 18.35 -17.56
CA GLU A 290 -5.50 19.20 -17.09
C GLU A 290 -5.59 19.31 -15.57
N LEU A 291 -5.05 18.34 -14.82
CA LEU A 291 -5.07 18.36 -13.35
C LEU A 291 -4.24 19.49 -12.76
N THR A 292 -3.21 19.95 -13.47
CA THR A 292 -2.28 20.99 -13.01
C THR A 292 -2.22 22.20 -13.95
N ARG A 293 -2.87 22.16 -15.12
CA ARG A 293 -2.85 23.22 -16.14
C ARG A 293 -3.27 24.60 -15.65
N LYS A 294 -4.31 24.68 -14.82
CA LYS A 294 -4.83 25.95 -14.27
C LYS A 294 -3.77 26.73 -13.46
N GLY A 295 -2.75 26.03 -12.96
CA GLY A 295 -1.65 26.60 -12.20
C GLY A 295 -0.39 26.88 -13.00
N ALA A 296 -0.38 26.67 -14.32
CA ALA A 296 0.84 26.68 -15.12
C ALA A 296 1.64 27.99 -15.02
N PHE A 297 0.95 29.13 -14.97
CA PHE A 297 1.56 30.46 -14.85
C PHE A 297 2.51 30.59 -13.64
N ARG A 298 2.26 29.83 -12.56
CA ARG A 298 3.10 29.85 -11.35
C ARG A 298 4.50 29.26 -11.58
N PHE A 299 4.67 28.43 -12.61
CA PHE A 299 5.93 27.76 -12.90
C PHE A 299 6.75 28.50 -13.97
N ILE A 300 6.16 29.44 -14.71
CA ILE A 300 6.86 30.21 -15.76
C ILE A 300 8.07 30.97 -15.22
N PRO A 301 7.97 31.69 -14.08
CA PRO A 301 9.13 32.40 -13.53
C PRO A 301 10.32 31.47 -13.19
N LEU A 302 10.07 30.18 -12.95
CA LEU A 302 11.10 29.20 -12.62
C LEU A 302 11.97 28.82 -13.83
N LEU A 303 11.58 29.23 -15.05
CA LEU A 303 12.45 29.11 -16.23
C LEU A 303 13.69 30.00 -16.13
N GLN A 304 13.69 31.03 -15.29
CA GLN A 304 14.82 31.93 -15.05
C GLN A 304 15.48 31.70 -13.69
N ASP A 305 15.19 30.58 -13.03
CA ASP A 305 15.75 30.26 -11.73
C ASP A 305 17.28 30.13 -11.80
N PRO A 306 18.06 30.61 -10.81
CA PRO A 306 19.51 30.41 -10.80
C PRO A 306 19.91 28.93 -10.80
N GLU A 307 19.10 28.05 -10.21
CA GLU A 307 19.39 26.62 -10.12
C GLU A 307 19.06 25.89 -11.45
N PRO A 308 20.05 25.30 -12.16
CA PRO A 308 19.83 24.63 -13.44
C PRO A 308 18.79 23.49 -13.39
N LEU A 309 18.74 22.72 -12.30
CA LEU A 309 17.76 21.64 -12.16
C LEU A 309 16.32 22.16 -12.03
N VAL A 310 16.13 23.33 -11.43
CA VAL A 310 14.82 24.00 -11.37
C VAL A 310 14.39 24.43 -12.76
N ARG A 311 15.26 25.11 -13.53
CA ARG A 311 14.97 25.50 -14.93
C ARG A 311 14.62 24.29 -15.79
N THR A 312 15.38 23.22 -15.63
CA THR A 312 15.20 21.94 -16.34
C THR A 312 13.82 21.34 -16.08
N HIS A 313 13.44 21.16 -14.82
CA HIS A 313 12.17 20.52 -14.48
C HIS A 313 10.97 21.45 -14.71
N ALA A 314 11.13 22.77 -14.57
CA ALA A 314 10.13 23.75 -14.99
C ALA A 314 9.86 23.68 -16.49
N THR A 315 10.91 23.62 -17.31
CA THR A 315 10.81 23.46 -18.78
C THR A 315 10.04 22.19 -19.14
N VAL A 316 10.40 21.05 -18.54
CA VAL A 316 9.73 19.76 -18.78
C VAL A 316 8.26 19.79 -18.34
N LEU A 317 7.96 20.40 -17.18
CA LEU A 317 6.59 20.53 -16.67
C LEU A 317 5.74 21.41 -17.60
N LEU A 318 6.22 22.60 -17.98
CA LEU A 318 5.48 23.53 -18.83
C LEU A 318 5.21 22.96 -20.23
N ALA A 319 6.17 22.20 -20.79
CA ALA A 319 5.98 21.44 -22.02
C ALA A 319 4.86 20.39 -21.87
N ALA A 320 4.91 19.58 -20.80
CA ALA A 320 3.88 18.57 -20.52
C ALA A 320 2.49 19.18 -20.32
N LEU A 321 2.42 20.39 -19.76
CA LEU A 321 1.18 21.16 -19.60
C LEU A 321 0.71 21.82 -20.90
N LYS A 322 1.49 21.83 -21.98
CA LYS A 322 1.18 22.61 -23.19
C LYS A 322 0.95 24.09 -22.86
N ALA A 323 1.84 24.65 -22.04
CA ALA A 323 1.77 26.02 -21.54
C ALA A 323 2.24 27.03 -22.60
N ARG A 324 1.38 27.34 -23.57
CA ARG A 324 1.68 28.29 -24.68
C ARG A 324 2.13 29.66 -24.19
N GLU A 325 1.60 30.10 -23.06
CA GLU A 325 1.99 31.36 -22.42
C GLU A 325 3.46 31.40 -21.98
N SER A 326 4.14 30.26 -21.88
CA SER A 326 5.57 30.19 -21.52
C SER A 326 6.52 30.33 -22.71
N LYS A 327 5.99 30.49 -23.94
CA LYS A 327 6.78 30.46 -25.17
C LYS A 327 7.93 31.48 -25.17
N ASP A 328 7.66 32.72 -24.76
CA ASP A 328 8.68 33.78 -24.76
C ASP A 328 9.78 33.51 -23.73
N ASP A 329 9.42 32.98 -22.56
CA ASP A 329 10.39 32.58 -21.52
C ASP A 329 11.23 31.38 -21.95
N LEU A 330 10.64 30.40 -22.65
CA LEU A 330 11.35 29.26 -23.23
C LEU A 330 12.32 29.68 -24.35
N LEU A 331 11.96 30.69 -25.15
CA LEU A 331 12.84 31.24 -26.19
C LEU A 331 14.14 31.80 -25.60
N ARG A 332 14.10 32.35 -24.38
CA ARG A 332 15.29 32.86 -23.69
C ARG A 332 16.25 31.77 -23.24
N LEU A 333 15.81 30.51 -23.18
CA LEU A 333 16.64 29.37 -22.80
C LEU A 333 17.39 28.73 -23.98
N LYS A 334 17.18 29.22 -25.21
CA LYS A 334 17.82 28.64 -26.42
C LYS A 334 19.35 28.66 -26.40
N GLU A 335 19.95 29.59 -25.66
CA GLU A 335 21.40 29.72 -25.54
C GLU A 335 21.96 29.12 -24.24
N ASP A 336 21.10 28.60 -23.35
CA ASP A 336 21.55 27.97 -22.09
C ASP A 336 22.09 26.56 -22.37
N ALA A 337 23.39 26.49 -22.67
CA ALA A 337 24.11 25.25 -22.94
C ALA A 337 24.47 24.46 -21.66
N THR A 338 23.92 24.83 -20.49
CA THR A 338 24.20 24.13 -19.23
C THR A 338 23.83 22.64 -19.36
N PRO A 339 24.78 21.72 -19.13
CA PRO A 339 24.53 20.29 -19.25
C PRO A 339 23.68 19.80 -18.08
N VAL A 340 22.72 18.94 -18.38
CA VAL A 340 21.81 18.35 -17.40
C VAL A 340 21.54 16.89 -17.72
N THR A 341 21.29 16.10 -16.69
CA THR A 341 21.01 14.67 -16.83
C THR A 341 19.56 14.40 -16.48
N LEU A 342 18.84 13.71 -17.38
CA LEU A 342 17.45 13.34 -17.17
C LEU A 342 17.24 11.84 -17.19
N TYR A 343 16.37 11.36 -16.30
CA TYR A 343 15.89 9.99 -16.36
C TYR A 343 14.81 9.82 -17.43
N ARG A 344 15.06 8.98 -18.44
CA ARG A 344 14.09 8.59 -19.49
C ARG A 344 14.06 7.06 -19.62
N LYS A 345 12.93 6.43 -19.28
CA LYS A 345 12.62 5.00 -19.47
C LYS A 345 13.79 4.05 -19.17
N GLY A 346 14.31 4.08 -17.94
CA GLY A 346 15.38 3.16 -17.53
C GLY A 346 16.81 3.63 -17.83
N ALA A 347 17.00 4.81 -18.42
CA ALA A 347 18.34 5.36 -18.68
C ALA A 347 18.47 6.81 -18.19
N LEU A 348 19.69 7.20 -17.83
CA LEU A 348 20.07 8.60 -17.69
C LEU A 348 20.53 9.09 -19.06
N VAL A 349 19.95 10.20 -19.50
CA VAL A 349 20.25 10.84 -20.79
C VAL A 349 20.85 12.20 -20.50
N GLU A 350 22.06 12.43 -21.00
CA GLU A 350 22.69 13.75 -21.00
C GLU A 350 22.07 14.61 -22.10
N THR A 351 21.81 15.87 -21.78
CA THR A 351 21.23 16.88 -22.67
C THR A 351 21.61 18.27 -22.13
N SER A 352 21.12 19.33 -22.75
CA SER A 352 21.25 20.70 -22.25
C SER A 352 19.89 21.35 -21.99
N ILE A 353 19.89 22.45 -21.24
CA ILE A 353 18.68 23.27 -21.06
C ILE A 353 18.20 23.81 -22.42
N SER A 354 19.10 24.18 -23.32
CA SER A 354 18.77 24.66 -24.67
C SER A 354 18.07 23.60 -25.53
N GLU A 355 18.55 22.34 -25.50
CA GLU A 355 17.90 21.22 -26.19
C GLU A 355 16.51 20.96 -25.61
N LEU A 356 16.36 20.99 -24.28
CA LEU A 356 15.06 20.83 -23.63
C LEU A 356 14.09 21.96 -23.95
N ALA A 357 14.57 23.20 -24.03
CA ALA A 357 13.77 24.35 -24.44
C ALA A 357 13.30 24.19 -25.89
N PHE A 358 14.17 23.71 -26.78
CA PHE A 358 13.79 23.40 -28.16
C PHE A 358 12.75 22.27 -28.24
N GLU A 359 12.94 21.16 -27.51
CA GLU A 359 11.96 20.08 -27.39
C GLU A 359 10.62 20.59 -26.86
N ALA A 360 10.63 21.48 -25.85
CA ALA A 360 9.45 22.06 -25.24
C ALA A 360 8.68 22.97 -26.22
N LEU A 361 9.38 23.83 -26.95
CA LEU A 361 8.79 24.73 -27.95
C LEU A 361 8.06 23.97 -29.07
N ASN A 362 8.53 22.76 -29.42
CA ASN A 362 7.87 21.89 -30.39
C ASN A 362 6.61 21.19 -29.85
N GLN A 363 6.38 21.20 -28.54
CA GLN A 363 5.26 20.52 -27.87
C GLN A 363 4.07 21.43 -27.53
N ILE A 364 4.27 22.76 -27.51
CA ILE A 364 3.26 23.73 -27.01
C ILE A 364 2.46 24.43 -28.11
#